data_AF-A0A2X3LXN1-F1
#
_entry.id   AF-A0A2X3LXN1-F1
#
_cell.length_a   1.000
_cell.length_b   1.000
_cell.length_c   1.000
_cell.angle_alpha   90.00
_cell.angle_beta   90.00
_cell.angle_gamma   90.00
#
_symmetry.space_group_name_H-M   'P 1'
#
loop_
_entity.id
_entity.type
_entity.pdbx_description
1 polymer ?
#
loop_
_entity_poly.entity_id
_entity_poly.type
_entity_poly.pdbx_seq_one_letter_code
_entity_poly.pdbx_strand_id
1 'polypeptide(L)'
;MLLAGCNFINWAMTGIVDITAVALYMHYWGAFGGVPQWVFALAALTIVGTMNMIGVKWFAEMEFWFALIKVLAIVTFLVVGTVFLGSGQPLDGNTTGFHLITDNGGFFPHGLLPALVLIQGVVFAFASIEMVGTAAGECKDPQTMVPKAINSVIWRIGLFYVGSVVLLVYVIAVERVSGGAKSVRDVFL
;
A
#
# COMPACT_ATOMS: atom_id res chain seq x y z
N MET A 1 14.60 -26.74 0.79
CA MET A 1 14.59 -26.53 2.26
C MET A 1 14.92 -25.08 2.63
N LEU A 2 16.03 -24.50 2.12
CA LEU A 2 16.38 -23.07 2.37
C LEU A 2 15.33 -22.08 1.85
N LEU A 3 14.80 -22.27 0.63
CA LEU A 3 13.78 -21.39 0.06
C LEU A 3 12.44 -21.41 0.83
N ALA A 4 12.06 -22.58 1.36
CA ALA A 4 10.85 -22.72 2.17
C ALA A 4 10.96 -21.99 3.51
N GLY A 5 12.14 -22.03 4.14
CA GLY A 5 12.42 -21.28 5.37
C GLY A 5 12.38 -19.77 5.15
N CYS A 6 12.97 -19.27 4.06
CA CYS A 6 12.91 -17.85 3.72
C CYS A 6 11.49 -17.35 3.45
N ASN A 7 10.65 -18.14 2.75
CA ASN A 7 9.26 -17.77 2.50
C ASN A 7 8.43 -17.71 3.78
N PHE A 8 8.59 -18.67 4.69
CA PHE A 8 7.91 -18.66 5.98
C PHE A 8 8.26 -17.41 6.80
N ILE A 9 9.55 -17.03 6.82
CA ILE A 9 10.00 -15.82 7.52
C ILE A 9 9.43 -14.56 6.86
N ASN A 10 9.36 -14.50 5.53
CA ASN A 10 8.76 -13.38 4.81
C ASN A 10 7.30 -13.20 5.22
N TRP A 11 6.51 -14.27 5.19
CA TRP A 11 5.10 -14.25 5.56
C TRP A 11 4.88 -13.87 7.03
N ALA A 12 5.71 -14.38 7.94
CA ALA A 12 5.66 -14.01 9.34
C ALA A 12 5.95 -12.51 9.54
N MET A 13 6.93 -11.96 8.82
CA MET A 13 7.23 -10.52 8.86
C MET A 13 6.09 -9.68 8.28
N THR A 14 5.50 -10.09 7.16
CA THR A 14 4.33 -9.40 6.58
C THR A 14 3.16 -9.35 7.57
N GLY A 15 2.87 -10.46 8.26
CA GLY A 15 1.83 -10.49 9.29
C GLY A 15 2.09 -9.50 10.44
N ILE A 16 3.34 -9.35 10.90
CA ILE A 16 3.71 -8.37 11.93
C ILE A 16 3.49 -6.94 11.41
N VAL A 17 3.86 -6.67 10.16
CA VAL A 17 3.68 -5.36 9.53
C VAL A 17 2.19 -5.01 9.41
N ASP A 18 1.35 -5.93 8.96
CA ASP A 18 -0.10 -5.71 8.82
C ASP A 18 -0.77 -5.43 10.18
N ILE A 19 -0.41 -6.20 11.21
CA ILE A 19 -0.92 -5.99 12.57
C ILE A 19 -0.47 -4.63 13.13
N THR A 20 0.78 -4.25 12.88
CA THR A 20 1.32 -2.95 13.28
C THR A 20 0.60 -1.80 12.57
N ALA A 21 0.34 -1.95 11.28
CA ALA A 21 -0.41 -0.97 10.49
C ALA A 21 -1.84 -0.79 11.03
N VAL A 22 -2.55 -1.89 11.32
CA VAL A 22 -3.90 -1.82 11.93
C VAL A 22 -3.87 -1.09 13.26
N ALA A 23 -2.89 -1.38 14.12
CA ALA A 23 -2.78 -0.72 15.41
C ALA A 23 -2.51 0.79 15.27
N LEU A 24 -1.67 1.18 14.29
CA LEU A 24 -1.41 2.58 13.98
C LEU A 24 -2.66 3.30 13.46
N TYR A 25 -3.41 2.67 12.55
CA TYR A 25 -4.68 3.21 12.04
C TYR A 25 -5.71 3.42 13.15
N MET A 26 -5.78 2.50 14.12
CA MET A 26 -6.68 2.64 15.27
C MET A 26 -6.30 3.82 16.15
N HIS A 27 -4.99 4.10 16.33
CA HIS A 27 -4.52 5.28 17.08
C HIS A 27 -4.80 6.61 16.39
N TYR A 28 -4.93 6.63 15.07
CA TYR A 28 -5.31 7.82 14.32
C TYR A 28 -6.74 8.29 14.66
N TRP A 29 -7.62 7.38 15.07
CA TRP A 29 -8.98 7.71 15.51
C TRP A 29 -8.94 8.06 17.01
N GLY A 30 -8.90 9.35 17.35
CA GLY A 30 -8.60 9.88 18.68
C GLY A 30 -9.37 9.30 19.89
N ALA A 31 -10.44 8.53 19.68
CA ALA A 31 -11.12 7.72 20.71
C ALA A 31 -10.27 6.56 21.27
N PHE A 32 -9.23 6.13 20.54
CA PHE A 32 -8.42 4.94 20.84
C PHE A 32 -6.95 5.25 21.19
N GLY A 33 -6.55 6.53 21.21
CA GLY A 33 -5.17 6.94 21.46
C GLY A 33 -4.63 6.57 22.85
N GLY A 34 -5.50 6.25 23.82
CA GLY A 34 -5.12 5.77 25.15
C GLY A 34 -4.92 4.25 25.27
N VAL A 35 -5.26 3.47 24.24
CA VAL A 35 -5.18 2.00 24.30
C VAL A 35 -3.79 1.54 23.82
N PRO A 36 -3.07 0.69 24.57
CA PRO A 36 -1.75 0.23 24.15
C PRO A 36 -1.78 -0.56 22.83
N GLN A 37 -0.76 -0.35 21.98
CA GLN A 37 -0.64 -1.00 20.66
C GLN A 37 -0.73 -2.54 20.73
N TRP A 38 -0.19 -3.15 21.79
CA TRP A 38 -0.20 -4.60 21.98
C TRP A 38 -1.62 -5.18 22.13
N VAL A 39 -2.58 -4.39 22.65
CA VAL A 39 -3.97 -4.81 22.82
C VAL A 39 -4.65 -4.91 21.46
N PHE A 40 -4.46 -3.92 20.59
CA PHE A 40 -4.94 -3.99 19.21
C PHE A 40 -4.30 -5.12 18.43
N ALA A 41 -3.00 -5.34 18.63
CA ALA A 41 -2.28 -6.43 17.99
C ALA A 41 -2.84 -7.82 18.39
N LEU A 42 -3.08 -8.05 19.69
CA LEU A 42 -3.68 -9.28 20.18
C LEU A 42 -5.13 -9.45 19.71
N ALA A 43 -5.92 -8.37 19.69
CA ALA A 43 -7.30 -8.41 19.22
C ALA A 43 -7.37 -8.78 17.73
N ALA A 44 -6.56 -8.15 16.90
CA ALA A 44 -6.45 -8.46 15.47
C ALA A 44 -6.02 -9.92 15.24
N LEU A 45 -4.98 -10.38 15.95
CA LEU A 45 -4.51 -11.76 15.87
C LEU A 45 -5.60 -12.76 16.27
N THR A 46 -6.36 -12.47 17.33
CA THR A 46 -7.45 -13.32 17.80
C THR A 46 -8.58 -13.40 16.79
N ILE A 47 -8.97 -12.28 16.18
CA ILE A 47 -10.02 -12.23 15.16
C ILE A 47 -9.61 -13.02 13.91
N VAL A 48 -8.39 -12.78 13.41
CA VAL A 48 -7.88 -13.49 12.24
C VAL A 48 -7.75 -14.99 12.53
N GLY A 49 -7.26 -15.35 13.71
CA GLY A 49 -7.15 -16.73 14.17
C GLY A 49 -8.50 -17.44 14.26
N THR A 50 -9.53 -16.80 14.81
CA THR A 50 -10.88 -17.39 14.89
C THR A 50 -11.54 -17.47 13.52
N MET A 51 -11.38 -16.46 12.66
CA MET A 51 -11.85 -16.51 11.26
C MET A 51 -11.19 -17.65 10.47
N ASN A 52 -9.91 -17.95 10.74
CA ASN A 52 -9.23 -19.08 10.11
C ASN A 52 -9.88 -20.43 10.45
N MET A 53 -10.56 -20.54 11.59
CA MET A 53 -11.26 -21.76 12.02
C MET A 53 -12.73 -21.81 11.54
N ILE A 54 -13.35 -20.66 11.26
CA ILE A 54 -14.76 -20.56 10.85
C ILE A 54 -14.83 -20.71 9.32
N GLY A 55 -14.79 -21.95 8.84
CA GLY A 55 -15.23 -22.39 7.50
C GLY A 55 -14.79 -21.55 6.28
N VAL A 56 -13.97 -22.14 5.42
CA VAL A 56 -13.40 -21.57 4.17
C VAL A 56 -14.38 -20.76 3.30
N LYS A 57 -15.67 -21.10 3.33
CA LYS A 57 -16.72 -20.39 2.58
C LYS A 57 -16.95 -18.94 3.04
N TRP A 58 -17.00 -18.70 4.34
CA TRP A 58 -17.20 -17.34 4.89
C TRP A 58 -15.97 -16.47 4.66
N PHE A 59 -14.78 -17.08 4.75
CA PHE A 59 -13.53 -16.41 4.44
C PHE A 59 -13.50 -15.92 2.98
N ALA A 60 -13.88 -16.77 2.03
CA ALA A 60 -13.90 -16.40 0.61
C ALA A 60 -14.92 -15.29 0.29
N GLU A 61 -16.10 -15.30 0.92
CA GLU A 61 -17.10 -14.23 0.75
C GLU A 61 -16.60 -12.90 1.31
N MET A 62 -16.00 -12.89 2.51
CA MET A 62 -15.42 -11.68 3.12
C MET A 62 -14.26 -11.13 2.28
N GLU A 63 -13.38 -12.01 1.79
CA GLU A 63 -12.27 -11.63 0.93
C GLU A 63 -12.75 -10.97 -0.37
N PHE A 64 -13.84 -11.48 -0.96
CA PHE A 64 -14.47 -10.84 -2.13
C PHE A 64 -14.97 -9.43 -1.82
N TRP A 65 -15.67 -9.22 -0.70
CA TRP A 65 -16.14 -7.89 -0.28
C TRP A 65 -14.98 -6.93 0.00
N PHE A 66 -13.92 -7.37 0.68
CA PHE A 66 -12.74 -6.55 0.93
C PHE A 66 -11.98 -6.22 -0.35
N ALA A 67 -11.91 -7.15 -1.31
CA ALA A 67 -11.35 -6.89 -2.63
C ALA A 67 -12.15 -5.83 -3.40
N LEU A 68 -13.49 -5.86 -3.32
CA LEU A 68 -14.36 -4.85 -3.92
C LEU A 68 -14.09 -3.45 -3.35
N ILE A 69 -14.02 -3.32 -2.02
CA ILE A 69 -13.72 -2.05 -1.34
C ILE A 69 -12.35 -1.52 -1.80
N LYS A 70 -11.33 -2.39 -1.86
CA LYS A 70 -9.98 -2.03 -2.31
C LYS A 70 -10.00 -1.45 -3.74
N VAL A 71 -10.69 -2.10 -4.67
CA VAL A 71 -10.79 -1.63 -6.06
C VAL A 71 -11.54 -0.30 -6.12
N LEU A 72 -12.68 -0.18 -5.43
CA LEU A 72 -13.46 1.06 -5.41
C LEU A 72 -12.67 2.23 -4.82
N ALA A 73 -11.89 2.01 -3.76
CA ALA A 73 -11.05 3.03 -3.15
C ALA A 73 -10.01 3.57 -4.13
N ILE A 74 -9.29 2.67 -4.84
CA ILE A 74 -8.29 3.07 -5.83
C ILE A 74 -8.95 3.79 -7.01
N VAL A 75 -10.05 3.26 -7.56
CA VAL A 75 -10.74 3.89 -8.69
C VAL A 75 -11.24 5.28 -8.31
N THR A 76 -11.83 5.44 -7.12
CA THR A 76 -12.29 6.74 -6.62
C THR A 76 -11.12 7.71 -6.49
N PHE A 77 -10.00 7.26 -5.91
CA PHE A 77 -8.79 8.07 -5.80
C PHE A 77 -8.24 8.49 -7.17
N LEU A 78 -8.19 7.59 -8.15
CA LEU A 78 -7.73 7.92 -9.51
C LEU A 78 -8.64 8.94 -10.19
N VAL A 79 -9.96 8.78 -10.08
CA VAL A 79 -10.95 9.70 -10.69
C VAL A 79 -10.87 11.07 -10.03
N VAL A 80 -10.92 11.13 -8.70
CA VAL A 80 -10.83 12.38 -7.94
C VAL A 80 -9.49 13.06 -8.22
N GLY A 81 -8.37 12.33 -8.14
CA GLY A 81 -7.04 12.88 -8.45
C GLY A 81 -6.95 13.45 -9.87
N THR A 82 -7.47 12.74 -10.87
CA THR A 82 -7.47 13.22 -12.27
C THR A 82 -8.35 14.45 -12.45
N VAL A 83 -9.52 14.49 -11.84
CA VAL A 83 -10.43 15.65 -11.88
C VAL A 83 -9.80 16.86 -11.21
N PHE A 84 -9.16 16.69 -10.04
CA PHE A 84 -8.46 17.77 -9.36
C PHE A 84 -7.31 18.32 -10.20
N LEU A 85 -6.47 17.44 -10.78
CA LEU A 85 -5.40 17.86 -11.70
C LEU A 85 -5.91 18.57 -12.95
N GLY A 86 -7.02 18.10 -13.53
CA GLY A 86 -7.63 18.72 -14.71
C GLY A 86 -8.35 20.04 -14.41
N SER A 87 -8.86 20.21 -13.19
CA SER A 87 -9.59 21.41 -12.76
C SER A 87 -8.69 22.58 -12.36
N GLY A 88 -7.40 22.31 -12.08
CA GLY A 88 -6.44 23.33 -11.64
C GLY A 88 -6.85 24.09 -10.37
N GLN A 89 -7.81 23.57 -9.61
CA GLN A 89 -8.28 24.20 -8.38
C GLN A 89 -7.21 24.01 -7.29
N PRO A 90 -6.79 25.09 -6.60
CA PRO A 90 -5.80 24.99 -5.53
C PRO A 90 -6.38 24.15 -4.38
N LEU A 91 -5.70 23.07 -4.01
CA LEU A 91 -5.88 22.46 -2.69
C LEU A 91 -5.13 23.33 -1.69
N ASP A 92 -5.85 23.88 -0.72
CA ASP A 92 -5.27 24.58 0.44
C ASP A 92 -4.34 25.77 0.10
N GLY A 93 -4.56 26.43 -1.04
CA GLY A 93 -3.79 27.61 -1.45
C GLY A 93 -2.50 27.31 -2.23
N ASN A 94 -2.17 26.04 -2.50
CA ASN A 94 -1.05 25.66 -3.35
C ASN A 94 -1.51 25.26 -4.76
N THR A 95 -0.81 25.77 -5.78
CA THR A 95 -1.05 25.42 -7.18
C THR A 95 -0.62 23.97 -7.45
N THR A 96 -1.60 23.10 -7.74
CA THR A 96 -1.38 21.72 -8.18
C THR A 96 -0.82 21.70 -9.61
N GLY A 97 0.22 20.91 -9.89
CA GLY A 97 0.76 20.77 -11.24
C GLY A 97 2.23 20.36 -11.32
N PHE A 98 2.78 20.31 -12.54
CA PHE A 98 4.16 19.90 -12.84
C PHE A 98 5.23 20.73 -12.12
N HIS A 99 4.88 21.94 -11.66
CA HIS A 99 5.78 22.84 -10.93
C HIS A 99 6.26 22.24 -9.60
N LEU A 100 5.53 21.29 -9.01
CA LEU A 100 5.88 20.65 -7.74
C LEU A 100 7.16 19.81 -7.77
N ILE A 101 7.51 19.23 -8.92
CA ILE A 101 8.73 18.44 -9.06
C ILE A 101 9.95 19.37 -9.23
N THR A 102 9.78 20.47 -9.97
CA THR A 102 10.84 21.47 -10.22
C THR A 102 11.11 22.36 -9.02
N ASP A 103 10.07 22.84 -8.32
CA ASP A 103 10.21 23.82 -7.24
C ASP A 103 10.66 23.18 -5.93
N ASN A 104 10.49 21.87 -5.80
CA ASN A 104 10.74 21.15 -4.55
C ASN A 104 12.09 20.43 -4.48
N GLY A 105 13.02 20.70 -5.41
CA GLY A 105 14.40 20.20 -5.37
C GLY A 105 14.70 19.03 -6.31
N GLY A 106 13.85 18.78 -7.31
CA GLY A 106 14.06 17.74 -8.33
C GLY A 106 13.70 16.33 -7.83
N PHE A 107 14.24 15.29 -8.48
CA PHE A 107 13.88 13.89 -8.19
C PHE A 107 14.38 13.38 -6.82
N PHE A 108 15.33 14.07 -6.16
CA PHE A 108 15.91 13.65 -4.86
C PHE A 108 15.98 14.80 -3.85
N PRO A 109 14.83 15.35 -3.40
CA PRO A 109 14.82 16.56 -2.58
C PRO A 109 15.30 16.31 -1.13
N HIS A 110 15.21 15.07 -0.64
CA HIS A 110 15.66 14.65 0.69
C HIS A 110 16.97 13.84 0.69
N GLY A 111 17.65 13.73 -0.46
CA GLY A 111 18.90 12.97 -0.63
C GLY A 111 18.72 11.47 -0.92
N LEU A 112 19.84 10.77 -1.12
CA LEU A 112 19.86 9.36 -1.57
C LEU A 112 19.43 8.37 -0.47
N LEU A 113 19.74 8.65 0.80
CA LEU A 113 19.43 7.74 1.91
C LEU A 113 17.91 7.54 2.10
N PRO A 114 17.06 8.59 2.16
CA PRO A 114 15.61 8.40 2.20
C PRO A 114 15.07 7.66 0.97
N ALA A 115 15.65 7.90 -0.21
CA ALA A 115 15.24 7.18 -1.42
C ALA A 115 15.52 5.67 -1.30
N LEU A 116 16.68 5.27 -0.76
CA LEU A 116 17.01 3.85 -0.53
C LEU A 116 16.07 3.18 0.48
N VAL A 117 15.72 3.87 1.57
CA VAL A 117 14.76 3.36 2.57
C VAL A 117 13.36 3.20 1.97
N LEU A 118 12.91 4.16 1.16
CA LEU A 118 11.62 4.07 0.46
C LEU A 118 11.61 2.92 -0.55
N ILE A 119 12.68 2.76 -1.35
CA ILE A 119 12.82 1.64 -2.28
C ILE A 119 12.72 0.30 -1.54
N GLN A 120 13.31 0.18 -0.35
CA GLN A 120 13.20 -1.03 0.47
C GLN A 120 11.75 -1.33 0.87
N GLY A 121 10.99 -0.31 1.28
CA GLY A 121 9.56 -0.45 1.59
C GLY A 121 8.73 -0.88 0.38
N VAL A 122 9.04 -0.33 -0.80
CA VAL A 122 8.39 -0.72 -2.06
C VAL A 122 8.71 -2.17 -2.43
N VAL A 123 9.97 -2.58 -2.32
CA VAL A 123 10.39 -3.99 -2.56
C VAL A 123 9.68 -4.93 -1.58
N PHE A 124 9.55 -4.55 -0.32
CA PHE A 124 8.82 -5.31 0.68
C PHE A 124 7.33 -5.47 0.32
N ALA A 125 6.67 -4.41 -0.15
CA ALA A 125 5.27 -4.45 -0.58
C ALA A 125 5.02 -5.39 -1.79
N PHE A 126 6.05 -5.64 -2.60
CA PHE A 126 5.98 -6.54 -3.77
C PHE A 126 6.49 -7.97 -3.50
N ALA A 127 6.93 -8.28 -2.28
CA ALA A 127 7.42 -9.61 -1.93
C ALA A 127 6.34 -10.72 -2.09
N SER A 128 5.06 -10.38 -2.01
CA SER A 128 3.96 -11.35 -2.16
C SER A 128 3.66 -11.77 -3.62
N ILE A 129 4.33 -11.19 -4.63
CA ILE A 129 4.16 -11.59 -6.05
C ILE A 129 4.61 -13.04 -6.28
N GLU A 130 5.48 -13.58 -5.43
CA GLU A 130 5.98 -14.95 -5.49
C GLU A 130 4.85 -16.01 -5.52
N MET A 131 3.71 -15.72 -4.89
CA MET A 131 2.54 -16.61 -4.86
C MET A 131 1.95 -16.87 -6.24
N VAL A 132 2.02 -15.89 -7.15
CA VAL A 132 1.59 -16.05 -8.55
C VAL A 132 2.47 -17.08 -9.25
N GLY A 133 3.76 -17.14 -8.91
CA GLY A 133 4.72 -18.11 -9.41
C GLY A 133 4.53 -19.52 -8.83
N THR A 134 4.12 -19.65 -7.57
CA THR A 134 3.80 -20.96 -6.96
C THR A 134 2.49 -21.52 -7.49
N ALA A 135 1.43 -20.71 -7.55
CA ALA A 135 0.14 -21.12 -8.11
C ALA A 135 0.23 -21.47 -9.60
N ALA A 136 1.10 -20.77 -10.34
CA ALA A 136 1.50 -21.12 -11.70
C ALA A 136 2.07 -22.54 -11.83
N GLY A 137 2.85 -22.99 -10.85
CA GLY A 137 3.45 -24.34 -10.83
C GLY A 137 2.44 -25.47 -10.59
N GLU A 138 1.29 -25.16 -10.00
CA GLU A 138 0.19 -26.11 -9.73
C GLU A 138 -0.91 -26.09 -10.81
N CYS A 139 -0.80 -25.20 -11.81
CA CYS A 139 -1.76 -25.09 -12.90
C CYS A 139 -1.62 -26.24 -13.91
N LYS A 140 -2.77 -26.73 -14.42
CA LYS A 140 -2.81 -27.81 -15.44
C LYS A 140 -2.13 -27.43 -16.78
N ASP A 141 -2.11 -26.15 -17.13
CA ASP A 141 -1.45 -25.65 -18.34
C ASP A 141 -0.66 -24.36 -18.06
N PRO A 142 0.56 -24.48 -17.51
CA PRO A 142 1.35 -23.33 -17.10
C PRO A 142 1.87 -22.52 -18.30
N GLN A 143 2.05 -23.14 -19.48
CA GLN A 143 2.63 -22.46 -20.63
C GLN A 143 1.75 -21.33 -21.16
N THR A 144 0.42 -21.46 -21.02
CA THR A 144 -0.54 -20.44 -21.49
C THR A 144 -1.10 -19.59 -20.36
N MET A 145 -1.28 -20.16 -19.16
CA MET A 145 -1.90 -19.47 -18.02
C MET A 145 -0.94 -18.52 -17.32
N VAL A 146 0.34 -18.88 -17.21
CA VAL A 146 1.34 -18.09 -16.48
C VAL A 146 1.63 -16.76 -17.17
N PRO A 147 1.87 -16.70 -18.50
CA PRO A 147 2.07 -15.42 -19.18
C PRO A 147 0.86 -14.50 -19.09
N LYS A 148 -0.37 -15.05 -19.17
CA LYS A 148 -1.61 -14.27 -19.04
C LYS A 148 -1.79 -13.69 -17.64
N ALA A 149 -1.54 -14.50 -16.61
CA ALA A 149 -1.62 -14.06 -15.22
C ALA A 149 -0.59 -12.95 -14.94
N ILE A 150 0.66 -13.13 -15.39
CA ILE A 150 1.72 -12.12 -15.24
C ILE A 150 1.33 -10.81 -15.94
N ASN A 151 0.91 -10.86 -17.20
CA ASN A 151 0.55 -9.64 -17.93
C ASN A 151 -0.64 -8.89 -17.28
N SER A 152 -1.62 -9.64 -16.76
CA SER A 152 -2.74 -9.08 -16.01
C SER A 152 -2.30 -8.42 -14.69
N VAL A 153 -1.31 -8.98 -14.00
CA VAL A 153 -0.72 -8.37 -12.79
C VAL A 153 0.05 -7.10 -13.15
N ILE A 154 0.91 -7.15 -14.18
CA ILE A 154 1.71 -6.00 -14.62
C ILE A 154 0.81 -4.82 -15.01
N TRP A 155 -0.24 -5.06 -15.79
CA TRP A 155 -1.18 -4.01 -16.19
C TRP A 155 -1.86 -3.36 -14.98
N ARG A 156 -2.29 -4.16 -14.01
CA ARG A 156 -2.92 -3.65 -12.77
C ARG A 156 -1.95 -2.82 -11.94
N ILE A 157 -0.69 -3.27 -11.79
CA ILE A 157 0.34 -2.49 -11.08
C ILE A 157 0.63 -1.18 -11.84
N GLY A 158 0.78 -1.22 -13.16
CA GLY A 158 0.99 -0.02 -13.97
C GLY A 158 -0.15 1.00 -13.82
N LEU A 159 -1.40 0.55 -14.01
CA LEU A 159 -2.57 1.45 -13.94
C LEU A 159 -2.81 1.98 -12.52
N PHE A 160 -2.86 1.08 -11.53
CA PHE A 160 -3.30 1.44 -10.18
C PHE A 160 -2.17 1.98 -9.33
N TYR A 161 -1.01 1.32 -9.30
CA TYR A 161 0.09 1.74 -8.44
C TYR A 161 0.84 2.94 -9.04
N VAL A 162 1.33 2.82 -10.28
CA VAL A 162 2.06 3.93 -10.91
C VAL A 162 1.13 5.12 -11.14
N GLY A 163 -0.09 4.88 -11.61
CA GLY A 163 -1.10 5.94 -11.75
C GLY A 163 -1.39 6.66 -10.44
N SER A 164 -1.60 5.93 -9.34
CA SER A 164 -1.87 6.56 -8.04
C SER A 164 -0.66 7.34 -7.50
N VAL A 165 0.56 6.81 -7.63
CA VAL A 165 1.78 7.50 -7.18
C VAL A 165 1.99 8.79 -7.97
N VAL A 166 1.84 8.73 -9.29
CA VAL A 166 1.96 9.91 -10.16
C VAL A 166 0.91 10.96 -9.81
N LEU A 167 -0.36 10.55 -9.65
CA LEU A 167 -1.41 11.46 -9.21
C LEU A 167 -1.12 12.05 -7.83
N LEU A 168 -0.67 11.24 -6.87
CA LEU A 168 -0.34 11.69 -5.52
C LEU A 168 0.76 12.74 -5.53
N VAL A 169 1.82 12.55 -6.33
CA VAL A 169 2.92 13.52 -6.48
C VAL A 169 2.45 14.84 -7.08
N TYR A 170 1.45 14.82 -7.98
CA TYR A 170 0.93 16.06 -8.59
C TYR A 170 -0.17 16.75 -7.76
N VAL A 171 -0.93 15.99 -6.96
CA VAL A 171 -2.01 16.50 -6.11
C VAL A 171 -1.45 17.03 -4.79
N ILE A 172 -0.51 16.31 -4.18
CA ILE A 172 0.11 16.71 -2.93
C ILE A 172 1.31 17.57 -3.27
N ALA A 173 1.11 18.88 -3.15
CA ALA A 173 2.22 19.78 -2.97
C ALA A 173 2.98 19.35 -1.71
N VAL A 174 4.22 18.87 -1.85
CA VAL A 174 5.10 18.72 -0.69
C VAL A 174 5.40 20.15 -0.24
N GLU A 175 4.54 20.67 0.62
CA GLU A 175 4.69 22.02 1.14
C GLU A 175 6.09 22.17 1.72
N ARG A 176 6.78 23.21 1.26
CA ARG A 176 7.71 23.93 2.11
C ARG A 176 6.92 24.36 3.34
N VAL A 177 6.99 23.54 4.39
CA VAL A 177 6.52 23.89 5.72
C VAL A 177 7.24 25.16 6.15
N SER A 178 6.63 26.30 5.86
CA SER A 178 7.02 27.59 6.38
C SER A 178 6.52 27.64 7.83
N GLY A 179 7.23 26.94 8.71
CA GLY A 179 6.96 26.87 10.14
C GLY A 179 6.81 25.44 10.68
N GLY A 180 7.93 24.74 10.89
CA GLY A 180 7.98 23.51 11.70
C GLY A 180 7.90 22.21 10.90
N ALA A 181 9.05 21.79 10.36
CA ALA A 181 9.23 20.55 9.60
C ALA A 181 8.44 19.35 10.15
N LYS A 182 7.29 19.06 9.53
CA LYS A 182 6.73 17.71 9.55
C LYS A 182 7.37 16.93 8.41
N SER A 183 8.43 16.24 8.78
CA SER A 183 9.11 15.30 7.89
C SER A 183 8.11 14.25 7.43
N VAL A 184 8.30 13.66 6.25
CA VAL A 184 7.54 12.48 5.75
C VAL A 184 7.39 11.38 6.83
N ARG A 185 8.27 11.37 7.83
CA ARG A 185 8.14 10.64 9.09
C ARG A 185 6.79 10.77 9.82
N ASP A 186 6.14 11.93 9.79
CA ASP A 186 4.90 12.21 10.55
C ASP A 186 3.62 11.89 9.76
N VAL A 187 3.76 11.52 8.47
CA VAL A 187 2.65 11.05 7.62
C VAL A 187 2.55 9.53 7.65
N PHE A 188 3.65 8.84 7.97
CA PHE A 188 3.75 7.38 7.95
C PHE A 188 3.97 6.75 9.34
N LEU A 189 4.05 7.54 10.42
CA LEU A 189 4.06 7.15 11.83
C LEU A 189 3.05 7.99 12.60
#